data_AF-A0A3M1CGN2-F1
#
_entry.id   AF-A0A3M1CGN2-F1
#
_cell.length_a   1.000
_cell.length_b   1.000
_cell.length_c   1.000
_cell.angle_alpha   90.00
_cell.angle_beta   90.00
_cell.angle_gamma   90.00
#
_symmetry.space_group_name_H-M   'P 1'
#
loop_
_entity.id
_entity.type
_entity.pdbx_description
1 polymer ?
#
loop_
_entity_poly.entity_id
_entity_poly.type
_entity_poly.pdbx_seq_one_letter_code
_entity_poly.pdbx_strand_id
1 'polypeptide(L)'
;AAGTDSLTERLLDQLVIIVDPIQNPDGRERYLSMLQTYKSSVPNYNPRAMQHRGVWPWGRANHYLFDMNRDWILLTQPETYGKVTTIQKWHPQMVVDAHEMGSDETYLFSPPREPINYNITGNTRKWADVFSADQAHAFDKRGWTYYVGEWHEQWYPGYASAWPSYFGAIAILYEQAGVDGQFVRQPDNYLLTYHQAVNQQFTSSLTNLRTLADNREAILRDYAKERADIVARGRKSGLTFLFAPDRDEVKMQRFIDRLVMQGIEVQQATEPFTVTATDIYGKVHRGKQFPKGTFIVSTAQVNGALAKAILEFDPKLKLSFLKEERRELEKYNSSRMYEVSTWSLPLAYDVEAYSTTSRFKAATTPVSKVTVSGGKLHNPEATVGFVIDMVGEKTYQMLTRLFEKEVIVHAAEKPFTVEGRDYAGGALFIRRRGNADSLVSVLSRLAEEVGIDVYGVSTGASTKGSYLGAPTFQLLTKPKVALISGDGLSFTDVGSLWFLLDKELKYPHSL
;
A
#
# COMPACT_ATOMS: atom_id res chain seq x y z
N ALA A 1 19.06 3.80 39.39
CA ALA A 1 19.63 3.66 38.04
C ALA A 1 18.60 4.16 37.04
N ALA A 2 18.94 4.36 35.75
CA ALA A 2 17.91 4.57 34.75
C ALA A 2 16.96 3.35 34.73
N GLY A 3 15.65 3.58 34.70
CA GLY A 3 14.64 2.52 34.64
C GLY A 3 14.29 1.82 35.97
N THR A 4 14.76 2.33 37.11
CA THR A 4 14.39 1.83 38.46
C THR A 4 13.57 2.84 39.25
N ASP A 5 12.99 3.84 38.58
CA ASP A 5 12.02 4.72 39.21
C ASP A 5 10.64 4.05 39.26
N SER A 6 9.81 4.46 40.22
CA SER A 6 8.53 3.81 40.49
C SER A 6 7.54 3.86 39.32
N LEU A 7 7.63 4.87 38.44
CA LEU A 7 6.80 4.93 37.25
C LEU A 7 7.26 3.87 36.25
N THR A 8 8.56 3.81 35.94
CA THR A 8 9.09 2.83 34.98
C THR A 8 8.83 1.40 35.42
N GLU A 9 9.10 1.05 36.68
CA GLU A 9 8.85 -0.30 37.21
C GLU A 9 7.37 -0.68 37.09
N ARG A 10 6.48 0.25 37.43
CA ARG A 10 5.04 0.04 37.28
C ARG A 10 4.63 -0.16 35.81
N LEU A 11 5.16 0.62 34.89
CA LEU A 11 4.85 0.48 33.46
C LEU A 11 5.29 -0.89 32.93
N LEU A 12 6.49 -1.35 33.31
CA LEU A 12 7.03 -2.65 32.90
C LEU A 12 6.29 -3.84 33.54
N ASP A 13 5.73 -3.68 34.73
CA ASP A 13 4.86 -4.69 35.37
C ASP A 13 3.49 -4.80 34.68
N GLN A 14 2.99 -3.69 34.13
CA GLN A 14 1.61 -3.60 33.63
C GLN A 14 1.47 -3.70 32.11
N LEU A 15 2.53 -3.40 31.34
CA LEU A 15 2.49 -3.27 29.89
C LEU A 15 3.58 -4.08 29.19
N VAL A 16 3.24 -4.59 28.01
CA VAL A 16 4.23 -5.01 27.01
C VAL A 16 4.45 -3.85 26.05
N ILE A 17 5.66 -3.31 26.00
CA ILE A 17 6.01 -2.13 25.21
C ILE A 17 6.93 -2.57 24.06
N ILE A 18 6.52 -2.30 22.83
CA ILE A 18 7.30 -2.56 21.61
C ILE A 18 7.74 -1.22 21.06
N VAL A 19 9.05 -1.03 20.91
CA VAL A 19 9.63 0.18 20.34
C VAL A 19 10.27 -0.19 19.01
N ASP A 20 9.80 0.43 17.92
CA ASP A 20 10.49 0.44 16.63
C ASP A 20 11.37 1.71 16.59
N PRO A 21 12.69 1.60 16.83
CA PRO A 21 13.55 2.77 16.93
C PRO A 21 13.84 3.41 15.57
N ILE A 22 13.69 2.68 14.47
CA ILE A 22 14.08 3.15 13.13
C ILE A 22 13.10 2.59 12.10
N GLN A 23 12.09 3.39 11.82
CA GLN A 23 11.07 3.09 10.82
C GLN A 23 11.57 3.15 9.36
N ASN A 24 12.62 3.92 9.09
CA ASN A 24 13.21 4.18 7.76
C ASN A 24 14.76 4.18 7.84
N PRO A 25 15.44 3.03 7.78
CA PRO A 25 16.89 3.00 7.89
C PRO A 25 17.59 3.73 6.72
N ASP A 26 17.13 3.54 5.48
CA ASP A 26 17.73 4.17 4.29
C ASP A 26 17.59 5.69 4.31
N GLY A 27 16.39 6.18 4.60
CA GLY A 27 16.11 7.61 4.73
C GLY A 27 16.90 8.23 5.89
N ARG A 28 17.04 7.52 7.02
CA ARG A 28 17.85 7.96 8.15
C ARG A 28 19.32 8.10 7.77
N GLU A 29 19.93 7.11 7.12
CA GLU A 29 21.34 7.20 6.73
C GLU A 29 21.58 8.32 5.71
N ARG A 30 20.65 8.50 4.75
CA ARG A 30 20.68 9.62 3.82
C ARG A 30 20.63 10.96 4.56
N TYR A 31 19.72 11.08 5.53
CA TYR A 31 19.56 12.28 6.34
C TYR A 31 20.81 12.58 7.18
N LEU A 32 21.37 11.59 7.87
CA LEU A 32 22.59 11.76 8.66
C LEU A 32 23.78 12.19 7.79
N SER A 33 23.92 11.62 6.60
CA SER A 33 24.94 12.04 5.63
C SER A 33 24.79 13.51 5.25
N MET A 34 23.57 13.99 5.01
CA MET A 34 23.30 15.40 4.72
C MET A 34 23.61 16.30 5.92
N LEU A 35 23.21 15.91 7.13
CA LEU A 35 23.54 16.64 8.34
C LEU A 35 25.06 16.78 8.52
N GLN A 36 25.83 15.71 8.34
CA GLN A 36 27.29 15.77 8.43
C GLN A 36 27.92 16.63 7.33
N THR A 37 27.38 16.56 6.11
CA THR A 37 27.89 17.30 4.95
C THR A 37 27.65 18.80 5.08
N TYR A 38 26.47 19.21 5.56
CA TYR A 38 26.04 20.61 5.54
C TYR A 38 26.14 21.33 6.89
N LYS A 39 26.46 20.61 7.97
CA LYS A 39 26.66 21.21 9.29
C LYS A 39 27.76 22.27 9.24
N SER A 40 27.41 23.46 9.74
CA SER A 40 28.37 24.56 9.91
C SER A 40 29.08 24.50 11.26
N SER A 41 30.31 25.03 11.33
CA SER A 41 31.02 25.20 12.61
C SER A 41 30.37 26.24 13.52
N VAL A 42 29.72 27.24 12.92
CA VAL A 42 28.89 28.22 13.63
C VAL A 42 27.43 27.77 13.57
N PRO A 43 26.70 27.71 14.70
CA PRO A 43 25.29 27.35 14.69
C PRO A 43 24.47 28.29 13.78
N ASN A 44 23.68 27.70 12.88
CA ASN A 44 22.75 28.44 12.04
C ASN A 44 21.30 28.06 12.39
N TYR A 45 20.58 29.01 12.97
CA TYR A 45 19.22 28.79 13.45
C TYR A 45 18.14 29.01 12.39
N ASN A 46 18.52 29.42 11.17
CA ASN A 46 17.56 29.64 10.09
C ASN A 46 17.11 28.29 9.52
N PRO A 47 15.82 27.92 9.61
CA PRO A 47 15.32 26.62 9.10
C PRO A 47 15.50 26.45 7.59
N ARG A 48 15.76 27.54 6.85
CA ARG A 48 16.05 27.48 5.41
C ARG A 48 17.51 27.18 5.09
N ALA A 49 18.39 27.07 6.09
CA ALA A 49 19.78 26.70 5.85
C ALA A 49 19.87 25.25 5.33
N MET A 50 20.88 24.98 4.50
CA MET A 50 21.06 23.67 3.85
C MET A 50 21.14 22.51 4.86
N GLN A 51 21.67 22.76 6.07
CA GLN A 51 21.73 21.76 7.14
C GLN A 51 20.36 21.31 7.67
N HIS A 52 19.29 22.09 7.49
CA HIS A 52 17.93 21.73 7.94
C HIS A 52 17.10 21.17 6.78
N ARG A 53 17.33 21.65 5.55
CA ARG A 53 16.54 21.23 4.38
C ARG A 53 17.12 20.01 3.64
N GLY A 54 18.44 19.88 3.59
CA GLY A 54 19.13 18.93 2.73
C GLY A 54 18.96 19.22 1.22
N VAL A 55 19.31 18.24 0.40
CA VAL A 55 19.13 18.25 -1.06
C VAL A 55 18.20 17.13 -1.49
N TRP A 56 17.67 17.18 -2.70
CA TRP A 56 16.87 16.08 -3.24
C TRP A 56 17.73 14.83 -3.52
N PRO A 57 17.23 13.61 -3.25
CA PRO A 57 16.08 13.33 -2.39
C PRO A 57 16.49 13.45 -0.92
N TRP A 58 15.65 14.04 -0.07
CA TRP A 58 15.97 14.18 1.36
C TRP A 58 15.64 12.89 2.14
N GLY A 59 15.74 12.95 3.48
CA GLY A 59 15.63 11.79 4.37
C GLY A 59 14.26 11.13 4.52
N ARG A 60 13.17 11.69 3.98
CA ARG A 60 11.80 11.21 4.27
C ARG A 60 11.52 9.81 3.74
N ALA A 61 11.97 9.52 2.51
CA ALA A 61 11.58 8.33 1.79
C ALA A 61 12.60 7.18 1.92
N ASN A 62 12.19 5.94 1.65
CA ASN A 62 13.08 4.76 1.75
C ASN A 62 14.07 4.67 0.58
N HIS A 63 14.70 3.50 0.35
CA HIS A 63 15.62 3.27 -0.77
C HIS A 63 15.03 3.69 -2.12
N TYR A 64 13.83 3.20 -2.45
CA TYR A 64 13.13 3.48 -3.71
C TYR A 64 12.27 4.74 -3.65
N LEU A 65 12.51 5.64 -2.70
CA LEU A 65 11.81 6.91 -2.56
C LEU A 65 10.28 6.78 -2.34
N PHE A 66 9.82 5.69 -1.73
CA PHE A 66 8.43 5.56 -1.28
C PHE A 66 8.20 6.31 0.03
N ASP A 67 7.06 6.98 0.14
CA ASP A 67 6.53 7.43 1.42
C ASP A 67 5.85 6.26 2.13
N MET A 68 6.51 5.74 3.16
CA MET A 68 6.02 4.57 3.89
C MET A 68 4.76 4.86 4.72
N ASN A 69 4.45 6.13 5.01
CA ASN A 69 3.20 6.48 5.70
C ASN A 69 1.99 6.52 4.74
N ARG A 70 2.14 5.99 3.51
CA ARG A 70 1.04 5.69 2.57
C ARG A 70 0.92 4.21 2.20
N ASP A 71 1.89 3.40 2.60
CA ASP A 71 2.04 2.02 2.12
C ASP A 71 1.30 0.99 2.99
N TRP A 72 0.65 1.39 4.09
CA TRP A 72 0.13 0.44 5.10
C TRP A 72 -0.94 -0.52 4.58
N ILE A 73 -1.72 -0.13 3.55
CA ILE A 73 -2.68 -1.03 2.89
C ILE A 73 -2.10 -1.77 1.68
N LEU A 74 -1.04 -1.21 1.07
CA LEU A 74 -0.44 -1.71 -0.17
C LEU A 74 0.68 -2.71 0.09
N LEU A 75 1.41 -2.55 1.20
CA LEU A 75 2.51 -3.40 1.67
C LEU A 75 3.53 -3.70 0.58
N THR A 76 3.87 -2.69 -0.21
CA THR A 76 4.85 -2.81 -1.29
C THR A 76 6.28 -2.79 -0.79
N GLN A 77 6.53 -2.10 0.32
CA GLN A 77 7.87 -1.91 0.88
C GLN A 77 8.17 -2.90 2.02
N PRO A 78 9.40 -3.43 2.12
CA PRO A 78 9.77 -4.40 3.14
C PRO A 78 9.64 -3.85 4.58
N GLU A 79 9.88 -2.55 4.78
CA GLU A 79 9.76 -1.89 6.08
C GLU A 79 8.31 -1.91 6.58
N THR A 80 7.36 -1.51 5.74
CA THR A 80 5.92 -1.53 6.08
C THR A 80 5.44 -2.96 6.29
N TYR A 81 5.88 -3.90 5.45
CA TYR A 81 5.56 -5.32 5.61
C TYR A 81 6.02 -5.86 6.97
N GLY A 82 7.24 -5.53 7.40
CA GLY A 82 7.78 -5.91 8.72
C GLY A 82 6.96 -5.33 9.88
N LYS A 83 6.55 -4.06 9.78
CA LYS A 83 5.72 -3.40 10.79
C LYS A 83 4.35 -4.03 10.92
N VAL A 84 3.65 -4.20 9.81
CA VAL A 84 2.30 -4.78 9.80
C VAL A 84 2.33 -6.22 10.28
N THR A 85 3.33 -7.02 9.88
CA THR A 85 3.53 -8.39 10.40
C THR A 85 3.73 -8.39 11.92
N THR A 86 4.53 -7.46 12.44
CA THR A 86 4.77 -7.34 13.90
C THR A 86 3.51 -6.95 14.65
N ILE A 87 2.75 -5.97 14.16
CA ILE A 87 1.50 -5.52 14.79
C ILE A 87 0.45 -6.63 14.76
N GLN A 88 0.34 -7.37 13.66
CA GLN A 88 -0.57 -8.53 13.59
C GLN A 88 -0.15 -9.68 14.48
N LYS A 89 1.15 -9.86 14.75
CA LYS A 89 1.63 -10.89 15.69
C LYS A 89 1.27 -10.56 17.14
N TRP A 90 1.40 -9.29 17.54
CA TRP A 90 1.26 -8.88 18.93
C TRP A 90 -0.13 -8.34 19.29
N HIS A 91 -0.92 -7.91 18.31
CA HIS A 91 -2.26 -7.34 18.49
C HIS A 91 -2.32 -6.25 19.58
N PRO A 92 -1.54 -5.16 19.45
CA PRO A 92 -1.49 -4.10 20.44
C PRO A 92 -2.84 -3.40 20.59
N GLN A 93 -3.15 -2.94 21.80
CA GLN A 93 -4.35 -2.14 22.08
C GLN A 93 -4.14 -0.65 21.77
N MET A 94 -2.89 -0.22 21.66
CA MET A 94 -2.51 1.15 21.30
C MET A 94 -1.33 1.11 20.32
N VAL A 95 -1.40 1.93 19.28
CA VAL A 95 -0.30 2.16 18.34
C VAL A 95 -0.07 3.66 18.25
N VAL A 96 1.18 4.07 18.41
CA VAL A 96 1.60 5.47 18.33
C VAL A 96 2.35 5.66 17.02
N ASP A 97 1.86 6.58 16.21
CA ASP A 97 2.50 7.10 15.02
C ASP A 97 3.23 8.40 15.39
N ALA A 98 4.55 8.30 15.51
CA ALA A 98 5.40 9.34 16.05
C ALA A 98 6.11 10.09 14.92
N HIS A 99 5.79 11.37 14.75
CA HIS A 99 6.29 12.18 13.65
C HIS A 99 6.85 13.54 14.07
N GLU A 100 7.49 14.20 13.11
CA GLU A 100 7.88 15.60 13.14
C GLU A 100 7.24 16.35 11.96
N MET A 101 6.94 17.63 12.19
CA MET A 101 6.36 18.55 11.23
C MET A 101 7.25 19.79 11.05
N GLY A 102 6.77 20.77 10.28
CA GLY A 102 7.50 22.01 10.04
C GLY A 102 7.99 22.69 11.32
N SER A 103 9.17 23.32 11.26
CA SER A 103 9.80 23.93 12.42
C SER A 103 9.04 25.11 13.01
N ASP A 104 8.17 25.75 12.22
CA ASP A 104 7.37 26.91 12.62
C ASP A 104 6.09 26.50 13.39
N GLU A 105 5.86 25.19 13.52
CA GLU A 105 4.74 24.62 14.27
C GLU A 105 5.06 24.51 15.78
N THR A 106 4.15 23.93 16.54
CA THR A 106 4.36 23.65 17.97
C THR A 106 4.37 22.15 18.25
N TYR A 107 3.25 21.58 18.71
CA TYR A 107 3.09 20.15 18.93
C TYR A 107 1.64 19.75 18.64
N LEU A 108 1.42 18.75 17.81
CA LEU A 108 0.09 18.21 17.51
C LEU A 108 -0.11 16.89 18.26
N PHE A 109 -1.29 16.70 18.84
CA PHE A 109 -1.76 15.38 19.25
C PHE A 109 -3.05 15.00 18.52
N SER A 110 -3.39 13.71 18.58
CA SER A 110 -4.76 13.23 18.35
C SER A 110 -5.72 13.80 19.41
N PRO A 111 -7.04 13.93 19.13
CA PRO A 111 -7.79 13.33 18.03
C PRO A 111 -7.62 14.01 16.66
N PRO A 112 -7.83 13.26 15.56
CA PRO A 112 -7.91 13.82 14.21
C PRO A 112 -9.20 14.63 14.03
N ARG A 113 -9.22 15.51 13.03
CA ARG A 113 -10.46 16.13 12.54
C ARG A 113 -11.14 15.30 11.46
N GLU A 114 -12.36 15.71 11.12
CA GLU A 114 -13.04 15.18 9.93
C GLU A 114 -12.28 15.59 8.65
N PRO A 115 -12.26 14.71 7.63
CA PRO A 115 -13.02 13.46 7.54
C PRO A 115 -12.34 12.28 8.24
N ILE A 116 -13.13 11.48 8.94
CA ILE A 116 -12.69 10.21 9.53
C ILE A 116 -13.42 9.08 8.80
N ASN A 117 -12.69 8.03 8.43
CA ASN A 117 -13.27 6.88 7.76
C ASN A 117 -14.35 6.23 8.63
N TYR A 118 -15.56 6.13 8.11
CA TYR A 118 -16.71 5.55 8.80
C TYR A 118 -16.61 4.05 9.09
N ASN A 119 -15.65 3.33 8.48
CA ASN A 119 -15.35 1.96 8.84
C ASN A 119 -14.45 1.87 10.10
N ILE A 120 -13.87 2.97 10.57
CA ILE A 120 -13.14 3.01 11.85
C ILE A 120 -14.10 2.73 13.00
N THR A 121 -13.58 1.99 13.96
CA THR A 121 -14.30 1.53 15.14
C THR A 121 -14.63 2.67 16.12
N GLY A 122 -15.66 2.47 16.97
CA GLY A 122 -16.14 3.51 17.88
C GLY A 122 -15.20 3.81 19.05
N ASN A 123 -14.46 2.80 19.52
CA ASN A 123 -13.59 2.92 20.68
C ASN A 123 -12.39 3.85 20.46
N THR A 124 -11.91 4.01 19.23
CA THR A 124 -10.80 4.93 18.91
C THR A 124 -11.12 6.34 19.36
N ARG A 125 -12.34 6.85 19.11
CA ARG A 125 -12.72 8.22 19.51
C ARG A 125 -12.82 8.38 21.03
N LYS A 126 -13.49 7.43 21.70
CA LYS A 126 -13.64 7.43 23.17
C LYS A 126 -12.28 7.58 23.87
N TRP A 127 -11.30 6.79 23.46
CA TRP A 127 -9.98 6.82 24.09
C TRP A 127 -9.15 8.00 23.61
N ALA A 128 -9.25 8.41 22.34
CA ALA A 128 -8.51 9.57 21.84
C ALA A 128 -8.74 10.83 22.70
N ASP A 129 -9.96 11.08 23.18
CA ASP A 129 -10.26 12.22 24.05
C ASP A 129 -9.55 12.10 25.42
N VAL A 130 -9.50 10.90 26.00
CA VAL A 130 -8.80 10.65 27.28
C VAL A 130 -7.30 10.85 27.13
N PHE A 131 -6.70 10.28 26.08
CA PHE A 131 -5.28 10.44 25.79
C PHE A 131 -4.93 11.91 25.50
N SER A 132 -5.77 12.61 24.73
CA SER A 132 -5.58 14.03 24.43
C SER A 132 -5.59 14.89 25.69
N ALA A 133 -6.53 14.65 26.62
CA ALA A 133 -6.61 15.38 27.89
C ALA A 133 -5.37 15.16 28.78
N ASP A 134 -4.87 13.93 28.87
CA ASP A 134 -3.66 13.63 29.65
C ASP A 134 -2.40 14.25 29.01
N GLN A 135 -2.30 14.25 27.68
CA GLN A 135 -1.22 14.92 26.93
C GLN A 135 -1.23 16.43 27.18
N ALA A 136 -2.41 17.06 27.05
CA ALA A 136 -2.63 18.46 27.35
C ALA A 136 -2.12 18.82 28.75
N HIS A 137 -2.55 18.08 29.79
CA HIS A 137 -2.10 18.31 31.16
C HIS A 137 -0.59 18.15 31.34
N ALA A 138 0.04 17.22 30.63
CA ALA A 138 1.49 17.03 30.68
C ALA A 138 2.27 18.19 30.04
N PHE A 139 1.72 18.82 29.00
CA PHE A 139 2.29 19.97 28.32
C PHE A 139 2.02 21.28 29.07
N ASP A 140 0.81 21.46 29.59
CA ASP A 140 0.41 22.62 30.42
C ASP A 140 1.33 22.79 31.63
N LYS A 141 1.65 21.69 32.32
CA LYS A 141 2.60 21.70 33.45
C LYS A 141 3.98 22.24 33.10
N ARG A 142 4.35 22.22 31.83
CA ARG A 142 5.65 22.67 31.32
C ARG A 142 5.56 23.99 30.55
N GLY A 143 4.35 24.54 30.38
CA GLY A 143 4.10 25.74 29.58
C GLY A 143 4.39 25.55 28.10
N TRP A 144 4.26 24.32 27.58
CA TRP A 144 4.45 24.03 26.15
C TRP A 144 3.14 24.22 25.41
N THR A 145 3.20 24.92 24.28
CA THR A 145 2.06 25.10 23.37
C THR A 145 1.83 23.84 22.54
N TYR A 146 0.57 23.51 22.29
CA TYR A 146 0.15 22.36 21.50
C TYR A 146 -1.24 22.61 20.88
N TYR A 147 -1.66 21.75 19.98
CA TYR A 147 -2.99 21.77 19.37
C TYR A 147 -3.48 20.35 19.00
N VAL A 148 -4.77 20.26 18.66
CA VAL A 148 -5.44 19.04 18.15
C VAL A 148 -6.45 19.44 17.07
N GLY A 149 -6.83 18.52 16.18
CA GLY A 149 -7.99 18.72 15.29
C GLY A 149 -7.88 19.78 14.18
N GLU A 150 -6.68 20.25 13.84
CA GLU A 150 -6.52 21.32 12.84
C GLU A 150 -6.38 20.80 11.40
N TRP A 151 -5.38 19.97 11.11
CA TRP A 151 -5.10 19.50 9.74
C TRP A 151 -5.12 17.98 9.59
N HIS A 152 -4.69 17.23 10.60
CA HIS A 152 -4.64 15.76 10.56
C HIS A 152 -6.04 15.14 10.53
N GLU A 153 -6.24 14.23 9.57
CA GLU A 153 -7.46 13.44 9.37
C GLU A 153 -7.16 11.92 9.35
N GLN A 154 -8.20 11.07 9.43
CA GLN A 154 -8.08 9.59 9.39
C GLN A 154 -9.07 8.97 8.38
N TRP A 155 -9.13 9.55 7.19
CA TRP A 155 -9.92 9.16 6.04
C TRP A 155 -9.27 8.00 5.29
N TYR A 156 -7.99 8.13 4.95
CA TYR A 156 -7.27 7.09 4.22
C TYR A 156 -6.85 5.94 5.16
N PRO A 157 -7.26 4.68 4.90
CA PRO A 157 -6.87 3.54 5.71
C PRO A 157 -5.37 3.21 5.67
N GLY A 158 -4.62 3.79 4.72
CA GLY A 158 -3.18 3.54 4.57
C GLY A 158 -2.27 4.48 5.35
N TYR A 159 -2.82 5.38 6.19
CA TYR A 159 -2.01 6.08 7.20
C TYR A 159 -1.73 5.16 8.38
N ALA A 160 -0.50 5.22 8.93
CA ALA A 160 -0.12 4.52 10.15
C ALA A 160 -1.03 4.88 11.33
N SER A 161 -1.43 6.15 11.42
CA SER A 161 -2.36 6.66 12.42
C SER A 161 -3.82 6.24 12.21
N ALA A 162 -4.20 5.61 11.09
CA ALA A 162 -5.56 5.16 10.82
C ALA A 162 -5.68 3.62 10.81
N TRP A 163 -4.70 2.93 10.21
CA TRP A 163 -4.73 1.49 9.97
C TRP A 163 -5.03 0.62 11.22
N PRO A 164 -4.46 0.90 12.41
CA PRO A 164 -4.73 0.10 13.61
C PRO A 164 -6.18 0.19 14.11
N SER A 165 -6.84 1.31 13.83
CA SER A 165 -8.20 1.58 14.30
C SER A 165 -9.25 0.67 13.67
N TYR A 166 -8.94 0.02 12.54
CA TYR A 166 -9.85 -0.90 11.85
C TYR A 166 -9.97 -2.27 12.53
N PHE A 167 -9.05 -2.64 13.40
CA PHE A 167 -9.14 -3.89 14.20
C PHE A 167 -9.24 -3.62 15.70
N GLY A 168 -9.64 -2.39 16.06
CA GLY A 168 -10.02 -1.98 17.41
C GLY A 168 -8.90 -1.37 18.26
N ALA A 169 -7.69 -1.22 17.73
CA ALA A 169 -6.62 -0.56 18.46
C ALA A 169 -6.83 0.97 18.51
N ILE A 170 -6.30 1.60 19.56
CA ILE A 170 -6.26 3.05 19.70
C ILE A 170 -5.07 3.55 18.88
N ALA A 171 -5.31 4.27 17.79
CA ALA A 171 -4.26 4.86 16.97
C ALA A 171 -4.09 6.35 17.32
N ILE A 172 -2.86 6.73 17.64
CA ILE A 172 -2.49 8.10 18.04
C ILE A 172 -1.42 8.60 17.09
N LEU A 173 -1.69 9.68 16.36
CA LEU A 173 -0.65 10.53 15.79
C LEU A 173 -0.22 11.56 16.83
N TYR A 174 1.08 11.82 16.89
CA TYR A 174 1.57 13.13 17.30
C TYR A 174 2.66 13.65 16.37
N GLU A 175 2.79 14.97 16.32
CA GLU A 175 3.78 15.68 15.52
C GLU A 175 4.53 16.67 16.39
N GLN A 176 5.86 16.64 16.35
CA GLN A 176 6.75 17.59 16.99
C GLN A 176 7.25 18.61 15.97
N ALA A 177 7.32 19.89 16.32
CA ALA A 177 8.05 20.85 15.50
C ALA A 177 9.51 20.41 15.29
N GLY A 178 9.91 20.19 14.04
CA GLY A 178 11.21 19.67 13.67
C GLY A 178 12.33 20.69 13.88
N VAL A 179 13.49 20.20 14.32
CA VAL A 179 14.72 21.01 14.52
C VAL A 179 15.96 20.42 13.89
N ASP A 180 15.76 19.38 13.09
CA ASP A 180 16.79 18.71 12.29
C ASP A 180 18.06 18.32 13.07
N GLY A 181 17.87 17.83 14.30
CA GLY A 181 18.97 17.42 15.17
C GLY A 181 19.79 18.57 15.78
N GLN A 182 19.37 19.83 15.61
CA GLN A 182 20.08 21.02 16.10
C GLN A 182 19.17 22.02 16.82
N PHE A 183 19.01 23.21 16.27
CA PHE A 183 18.32 24.36 16.84
C PHE A 183 17.64 25.11 15.70
N VAL A 184 16.40 25.52 15.90
CA VAL A 184 15.69 26.37 14.95
C VAL A 184 15.12 27.58 15.67
N ARG A 185 15.29 28.75 15.06
CA ARG A 185 14.63 29.98 15.48
C ARG A 185 13.29 30.11 14.77
N GLN A 186 12.22 30.04 15.55
CA GLN A 186 10.84 30.20 15.08
C GLN A 186 10.53 31.68 14.76
N PRO A 187 9.42 31.96 14.05
CA PRO A 187 9.08 33.32 13.62
C PRO A 187 8.93 34.36 14.75
N ASP A 188 8.59 33.92 15.95
CA ASP A 188 8.46 34.75 17.16
C ASP A 188 9.79 34.96 17.91
N ASN A 189 10.91 34.52 17.31
CA ASN A 189 12.25 34.45 17.91
C ASN A 189 12.43 33.40 19.01
N TYR A 190 11.46 32.51 19.22
CA TYR A 190 11.66 31.35 20.08
C TYR A 190 12.75 30.44 19.51
N LEU A 191 13.69 30.03 20.37
CA LEU A 191 14.75 29.11 19.97
C LEU A 191 14.38 27.69 20.42
N LEU A 192 13.81 26.92 19.50
CA LEU A 192 13.52 25.52 19.73
C LEU A 192 14.81 24.71 19.63
N THR A 193 15.13 23.96 20.69
CA THR A 193 16.35 23.14 20.78
C THR A 193 16.05 21.68 20.54
N TYR A 194 17.02 20.92 20.04
CA TYR A 194 16.92 19.45 19.93
C TYR A 194 16.60 18.78 21.27
N HIS A 195 17.21 19.25 22.35
CA HIS A 195 16.91 18.75 23.70
C HIS A 195 15.43 18.95 24.07
N GLN A 196 14.84 20.10 23.74
CA GLN A 196 13.43 20.36 23.99
C GLN A 196 12.53 19.50 23.11
N ALA A 197 12.81 19.39 21.81
CA ALA A 197 12.03 18.54 20.91
C ALA A 197 12.03 17.07 21.37
N VAL A 198 13.20 16.55 21.78
CA VAL A 198 13.32 15.22 22.37
C VAL A 198 12.54 15.11 23.68
N ASN A 199 12.58 16.11 24.55
CA ASN A 199 11.86 16.10 25.83
C ASN A 199 10.34 16.16 25.66
N GLN A 200 9.86 16.87 24.64
CA GLN A 200 8.44 16.91 24.24
C GLN A 200 7.99 15.52 23.76
N GLN A 201 8.71 14.92 22.81
CA GLN A 201 8.47 13.55 22.33
C GLN A 201 8.51 12.49 23.45
N PHE A 202 9.50 12.59 24.34
CA PHE A 202 9.64 11.71 25.50
C PHE A 202 8.46 11.87 26.46
N THR A 203 8.08 13.12 26.77
CA THR A 203 6.93 13.43 27.63
C THR A 203 5.66 12.84 27.06
N SER A 204 5.43 12.96 25.76
CA SER A 204 4.24 12.41 25.11
C SER A 204 4.21 10.90 25.12
N SER A 205 5.35 10.27 24.84
CA SER A 205 5.46 8.81 24.87
C SER A 205 5.20 8.25 26.27
N LEU A 206 5.80 8.84 27.32
CA LEU A 206 5.57 8.42 28.71
C LEU A 206 4.15 8.70 29.19
N THR A 207 3.55 9.81 28.74
CA THR A 207 2.16 10.14 29.07
C THR A 207 1.20 9.12 28.46
N ASN A 208 1.36 8.77 27.18
CA ASN A 208 0.57 7.71 26.55
C ASN A 208 0.71 6.37 27.29
N LEU A 209 1.93 5.96 27.65
CA LEU A 209 2.15 4.71 28.40
C LEU A 209 1.47 4.75 29.78
N ARG A 210 1.55 5.88 30.48
CA ARG A 210 0.88 6.07 31.76
C ARG A 210 -0.64 5.98 31.63
N THR A 211 -1.24 6.70 30.68
CA THR A 211 -2.68 6.68 30.42
C THR A 211 -3.15 5.26 30.07
N LEU A 212 -2.39 4.53 29.26
CA LEU A 212 -2.66 3.13 28.93
C LEU A 212 -2.61 2.24 30.18
N ALA A 213 -1.59 2.38 31.04
CA ALA A 213 -1.44 1.59 32.26
C ALA A 213 -2.54 1.89 33.31
N ASP A 214 -2.90 3.17 33.47
CA ASP A 214 -3.97 3.65 34.35
C ASP A 214 -5.34 3.08 33.94
N ASN A 215 -5.53 2.82 32.63
CA ASN A 215 -6.81 2.38 32.07
C ASN A 215 -6.81 0.96 31.48
N ARG A 216 -5.76 0.15 31.73
CA ARG A 216 -5.47 -1.09 31.00
C ARG A 216 -6.66 -2.06 30.90
N GLU A 217 -7.39 -2.25 31.98
CA GLU A 217 -8.49 -3.23 31.99
C GLU A 217 -9.68 -2.76 31.17
N ALA A 218 -9.99 -1.47 31.24
CA ALA A 218 -11.07 -0.88 30.45
C ALA A 218 -10.72 -0.93 28.96
N ILE A 219 -9.47 -0.58 28.60
CA ILE A 219 -8.96 -0.65 27.24
C ILE A 219 -9.01 -2.08 26.70
N LEU A 220 -8.60 -3.08 27.49
CA LEU A 220 -8.67 -4.50 27.09
C LEU A 220 -10.12 -4.98 26.88
N ARG A 221 -11.04 -4.60 27.76
CA ARG A 221 -12.47 -4.91 27.64
C ARG A 221 -13.06 -4.29 26.37
N ASP A 222 -12.76 -3.02 26.12
CA ASP A 222 -13.19 -2.29 24.93
C ASP A 222 -12.61 -2.91 23.65
N TYR A 223 -11.32 -3.24 23.64
CA TYR A 223 -10.65 -3.89 22.50
C TYR A 223 -11.30 -5.24 22.15
N ALA A 224 -11.51 -6.10 23.15
CA ALA A 224 -12.16 -7.39 22.95
C ALA A 224 -13.61 -7.24 22.46
N LYS A 225 -14.36 -6.30 23.03
CA LYS A 225 -15.71 -5.97 22.61
C LYS A 225 -15.75 -5.49 21.16
N GLU A 226 -14.86 -4.59 20.77
CA GLU A 226 -14.85 -4.04 19.41
C GLU A 226 -14.57 -5.12 18.37
N ARG A 227 -13.60 -6.00 18.62
CA ARG A 227 -13.32 -7.13 17.71
C ARG A 227 -14.54 -8.05 17.56
N ALA A 228 -15.27 -8.32 18.63
CA ALA A 228 -16.51 -9.08 18.57
C ALA A 228 -17.61 -8.34 17.79
N ASP A 229 -17.73 -7.03 17.99
CA ASP A 229 -18.71 -6.19 17.29
C ASP A 229 -18.42 -6.09 15.79
N ILE A 230 -17.15 -6.03 15.36
CA ILE A 230 -16.76 -6.08 13.94
C ILE A 230 -17.32 -7.35 13.29
N VAL A 231 -17.07 -8.52 13.90
CA VAL A 231 -17.55 -9.81 13.40
C VAL A 231 -19.08 -9.84 13.38
N ALA A 232 -19.74 -9.36 14.44
CA ALA A 232 -21.19 -9.32 14.54
C ALA A 232 -21.82 -8.41 13.45
N ARG A 233 -21.22 -7.24 13.19
CA ARG A 233 -21.64 -6.33 12.11
C ARG A 233 -21.49 -6.99 10.74
N GLY A 234 -20.39 -7.68 10.48
CA GLY A 234 -20.18 -8.44 9.24
C GLY A 234 -21.19 -9.58 9.06
N ARG A 235 -21.50 -10.33 10.12
CA ARG A 235 -22.56 -11.38 10.08
C ARG A 235 -23.94 -10.79 9.82
N LYS A 236 -24.25 -9.63 10.42
CA LYS A 236 -25.52 -8.94 10.24
C LYS A 236 -25.69 -8.37 8.82
N SER A 237 -24.63 -7.79 8.25
CA SER A 237 -24.67 -7.26 6.88
C SER A 237 -24.68 -8.37 5.82
N GLY A 238 -24.03 -9.51 6.11
CA GLY A 238 -23.79 -10.57 5.14
C GLY A 238 -22.85 -10.16 4.01
N LEU A 239 -22.21 -8.99 4.11
CA LEU A 239 -21.40 -8.42 3.03
C LEU A 239 -20.18 -9.30 2.77
N THR A 240 -20.08 -9.76 1.53
CA THR A 240 -19.02 -10.62 1.02
C THR A 240 -18.53 -10.09 -0.32
N PHE A 241 -17.22 -9.96 -0.48
CA PHE A 241 -16.58 -9.62 -1.75
C PHE A 241 -16.17 -10.89 -2.50
N LEU A 242 -16.32 -10.88 -3.82
CA LEU A 242 -16.08 -12.02 -4.71
C LEU A 242 -15.15 -11.57 -5.85
N PHE A 243 -14.08 -12.31 -6.10
CA PHE A 243 -13.10 -12.04 -7.14
C PHE A 243 -12.92 -13.30 -7.99
N ALA A 244 -13.36 -13.26 -9.24
CA ALA A 244 -13.17 -14.39 -10.15
C ALA A 244 -11.68 -14.53 -10.50
N PRO A 245 -11.18 -15.75 -10.82
CA PRO A 245 -9.80 -15.92 -11.29
C PRO A 245 -9.50 -15.04 -12.51
N ASP A 246 -8.37 -14.35 -12.47
CA ASP A 246 -7.86 -13.56 -13.59
C ASP A 246 -6.91 -14.40 -14.45
N ARG A 247 -6.82 -14.12 -15.75
CA ARG A 247 -5.85 -14.75 -16.66
C ARG A 247 -4.41 -14.37 -16.28
N ASP A 248 -4.22 -13.15 -15.79
CA ASP A 248 -2.98 -12.71 -15.17
C ASP A 248 -2.95 -13.15 -13.71
N GLU A 249 -2.50 -14.39 -13.50
CA GLU A 249 -2.37 -14.97 -12.17
C GLU A 249 -1.33 -14.25 -11.30
N VAL A 250 -0.37 -13.51 -11.88
CA VAL A 250 0.62 -12.75 -11.09
C VAL A 250 -0.06 -11.53 -10.47
N LYS A 251 -0.84 -10.79 -11.28
CA LYS A 251 -1.68 -9.68 -10.80
C LYS A 251 -2.66 -10.14 -9.72
N MET A 252 -3.37 -11.25 -9.96
CA MET A 252 -4.31 -11.82 -8.99
C MET A 252 -3.60 -12.32 -7.73
N GLN A 253 -2.44 -12.98 -7.86
CA GLN A 253 -1.63 -13.40 -6.71
C GLN A 253 -1.24 -12.20 -5.86
N ARG A 254 -0.70 -11.13 -6.46
CA ARG A 254 -0.29 -9.93 -5.71
C ARG A 254 -1.47 -9.32 -4.96
N PHE A 255 -2.61 -9.17 -5.62
CA PHE A 255 -3.83 -8.65 -5.01
C PHE A 255 -4.26 -9.48 -3.79
N ILE A 256 -4.40 -10.81 -3.93
CA ILE A 256 -4.83 -11.68 -2.85
C ILE A 256 -3.77 -11.77 -1.74
N ASP A 257 -2.49 -11.83 -2.09
CA ASP A 257 -1.39 -11.84 -1.13
C ASP A 257 -1.42 -10.55 -0.30
N ARG A 258 -1.74 -9.37 -0.87
CA ARG A 258 -1.92 -8.15 -0.06
C ARG A 258 -3.03 -8.31 0.97
N LEU A 259 -4.17 -8.89 0.61
CA LEU A 259 -5.25 -9.12 1.57
C LEU A 259 -4.82 -10.08 2.68
N VAL A 260 -4.18 -11.19 2.33
CA VAL A 260 -3.67 -12.15 3.32
C VAL A 260 -2.63 -11.51 4.24
N MET A 261 -1.74 -10.68 3.69
CA MET A 261 -0.75 -9.92 4.47
C MET A 261 -1.38 -8.88 5.40
N GLN A 262 -2.60 -8.41 5.11
CA GLN A 262 -3.40 -7.59 6.03
C GLN A 262 -4.09 -8.41 7.15
N GLY A 263 -3.87 -9.74 7.16
CA GLY A 263 -4.57 -10.65 8.06
C GLY A 263 -6.04 -10.83 7.68
N ILE A 264 -6.43 -10.48 6.45
CA ILE A 264 -7.79 -10.70 5.96
C ILE A 264 -7.91 -12.16 5.53
N GLU A 265 -8.89 -12.85 6.09
CA GLU A 265 -9.22 -14.22 5.75
C GLU A 265 -9.82 -14.27 4.35
N VAL A 266 -9.17 -15.02 3.46
CA VAL A 266 -9.60 -15.27 2.09
C VAL A 266 -9.91 -16.75 1.92
N GLN A 267 -11.07 -17.05 1.34
CA GLN A 267 -11.49 -18.41 0.95
C GLN A 267 -11.46 -18.53 -0.57
N GLN A 268 -11.16 -19.72 -1.10
CA GLN A 268 -11.22 -20.00 -2.53
C GLN A 268 -12.25 -21.09 -2.81
N ALA A 269 -13.16 -20.84 -3.74
CA ALA A 269 -14.19 -21.78 -4.14
C ALA A 269 -13.61 -23.00 -4.85
N THR A 270 -13.96 -24.21 -4.39
CA THR A 270 -13.50 -25.48 -4.99
C THR A 270 -14.41 -25.95 -6.13
N GLU A 271 -15.58 -25.35 -6.27
CA GLU A 271 -16.58 -25.63 -7.30
C GLU A 271 -17.26 -24.32 -7.78
N PRO A 272 -17.87 -24.30 -8.97
CA PRO A 272 -18.66 -23.16 -9.41
C PRO A 272 -19.90 -22.94 -8.54
N PHE A 273 -20.32 -21.70 -8.35
CA PHE A 273 -21.54 -21.34 -7.63
C PHE A 273 -22.25 -20.17 -8.30
N THR A 274 -23.51 -19.94 -7.92
CA THR A 274 -24.34 -18.87 -8.47
C THR A 274 -24.90 -18.00 -7.36
N VAL A 275 -24.81 -16.68 -7.51
CA VAL A 275 -25.35 -15.73 -6.55
C VAL A 275 -25.74 -14.41 -7.23
N THR A 276 -26.69 -13.68 -6.65
CA THR A 276 -26.92 -12.29 -7.03
C THR A 276 -25.77 -11.44 -6.49
N ALA A 277 -25.07 -10.73 -7.37
CA ALA A 277 -23.91 -9.93 -7.02
C ALA A 277 -23.98 -8.56 -7.69
N THR A 278 -23.36 -7.56 -7.06
CA THR A 278 -23.24 -6.20 -7.58
C THR A 278 -21.79 -5.98 -7.95
N ASP A 279 -21.53 -5.56 -9.19
CA ASP A 279 -20.16 -5.20 -9.60
C ASP A 279 -19.71 -3.88 -8.95
N ILE A 280 -18.43 -3.56 -9.10
CA ILE A 280 -17.82 -2.37 -8.49
C ILE A 280 -18.44 -1.05 -8.96
N TYR A 281 -19.15 -1.05 -10.09
CA TYR A 281 -19.85 0.11 -10.66
C TYR A 281 -21.31 0.20 -10.20
N GLY A 282 -21.76 -0.70 -9.32
CA GLY A 282 -23.10 -0.69 -8.75
C GLY A 282 -24.15 -1.41 -9.59
N LYS A 283 -23.77 -2.08 -10.69
CA LYS A 283 -24.72 -2.85 -11.51
C LYS A 283 -24.97 -4.21 -10.88
N VAL A 284 -26.26 -4.53 -10.71
CA VAL A 284 -26.72 -5.79 -10.11
C VAL A 284 -26.84 -6.87 -11.18
N HIS A 285 -26.20 -8.01 -10.95
CA HIS A 285 -26.23 -9.21 -11.77
C HIS A 285 -27.00 -10.31 -11.04
N ARG A 286 -28.25 -10.58 -11.46
CA ARG A 286 -29.07 -11.64 -10.87
C ARG A 286 -28.63 -13.00 -11.41
N GLY A 287 -28.28 -13.92 -10.51
CA GLY A 287 -27.84 -15.27 -10.90
C GLY A 287 -26.49 -15.28 -11.63
N LYS A 288 -25.55 -14.41 -11.25
CA LYS A 288 -24.18 -14.43 -11.79
C LYS A 288 -23.52 -15.75 -11.41
N GLN A 289 -23.00 -16.46 -12.41
CA GLN A 289 -22.18 -17.64 -12.20
C GLN A 289 -20.73 -17.21 -11.91
N PHE A 290 -20.17 -17.80 -10.85
CA PHE A 290 -18.77 -17.69 -10.46
C PHE A 290 -18.09 -19.05 -10.67
N PRO A 291 -16.94 -19.11 -11.35
CA PRO A 291 -16.26 -20.37 -11.60
C PRO A 291 -15.56 -20.90 -10.34
N LYS A 292 -15.14 -22.17 -10.39
CA LYS A 292 -14.13 -22.71 -9.47
C LYS A 292 -12.90 -21.78 -9.45
N GLY A 293 -12.32 -21.60 -8.27
CA GLY A 293 -11.16 -20.74 -8.05
C GLY A 293 -11.51 -19.30 -7.63
N THR A 294 -12.79 -18.93 -7.64
CA THR A 294 -13.25 -17.60 -7.17
C THR A 294 -12.83 -17.37 -5.72
N PHE A 295 -12.16 -16.26 -5.45
CA PHE A 295 -11.79 -15.82 -4.11
C PHE A 295 -12.97 -15.11 -3.44
N ILE A 296 -13.17 -15.41 -2.16
CA ILE A 296 -14.33 -15.01 -1.35
C ILE A 296 -13.79 -14.38 -0.06
N VAL A 297 -14.16 -13.12 0.17
CA VAL A 297 -13.78 -12.36 1.36
C VAL A 297 -15.03 -11.91 2.08
N SER A 298 -15.41 -12.63 3.14
CA SER A 298 -16.53 -12.22 4.00
C SER A 298 -16.10 -11.14 4.98
N THR A 299 -16.93 -10.12 5.20
CA THR A 299 -16.68 -9.13 6.27
C THR A 299 -17.00 -9.66 7.67
N ALA A 300 -17.52 -10.89 7.78
CA ALA A 300 -17.82 -11.56 9.05
C ALA A 300 -16.58 -12.16 9.75
N GLN A 301 -15.50 -11.38 9.86
CA GLN A 301 -14.21 -11.76 10.41
C GLN A 301 -13.60 -10.62 11.24
N VAL A 302 -12.56 -10.90 12.02
CA VAL A 302 -11.98 -9.92 12.97
C VAL A 302 -11.38 -8.68 12.30
N ASN A 303 -10.88 -8.82 11.06
CA ASN A 303 -10.39 -7.72 10.23
C ASN A 303 -11.45 -7.23 9.23
N GLY A 304 -12.72 -7.53 9.47
CA GLY A 304 -13.83 -7.25 8.55
C GLY A 304 -14.04 -5.76 8.25
N ALA A 305 -13.73 -4.88 9.22
CA ALA A 305 -13.79 -3.43 9.01
C ALA A 305 -12.66 -2.93 8.10
N LEU A 306 -11.44 -3.46 8.23
CA LEU A 306 -10.34 -3.17 7.31
C LEU A 306 -10.63 -3.72 5.91
N ALA A 307 -11.09 -4.97 5.82
CA ALA A 307 -11.47 -5.59 4.56
C ALA A 307 -12.54 -4.77 3.83
N LYS A 308 -13.57 -4.32 4.53
CA LYS A 308 -14.58 -3.42 3.96
C LYS A 308 -13.96 -2.12 3.48
N ALA A 309 -13.13 -1.47 4.31
CA ALA A 309 -12.53 -0.17 4.00
C ALA A 309 -11.65 -0.19 2.74
N ILE A 310 -10.89 -1.25 2.51
CA ILE A 310 -9.94 -1.31 1.37
C ILE A 310 -10.54 -1.92 0.10
N LEU A 311 -11.62 -2.69 0.21
CA LEU A 311 -12.25 -3.39 -0.93
C LEU A 311 -13.49 -2.69 -1.49
N GLU A 312 -14.13 -1.79 -0.74
CA GLU A 312 -15.28 -1.06 -1.24
C GLU A 312 -14.89 0.00 -2.28
N PHE A 313 -15.88 0.41 -3.09
CA PHE A 313 -15.69 1.43 -4.13
C PHE A 313 -15.79 2.86 -3.56
N ASP A 314 -16.81 3.11 -2.73
CA ASP A 314 -17.13 4.45 -2.26
C ASP A 314 -17.45 4.45 -0.75
N PRO A 315 -16.52 4.90 0.09
CA PRO A 315 -16.71 5.04 1.52
C PRO A 315 -17.70 6.15 1.95
N LYS A 316 -18.22 7.00 1.05
CA LYS A 316 -19.18 8.09 1.32
C LYS A 316 -18.80 9.04 2.48
N LEU A 317 -18.29 10.22 2.12
CA LEU A 317 -18.04 11.31 3.07
C LEU A 317 -19.31 11.82 3.76
N LYS A 318 -19.18 12.29 5.00
CA LYS A 318 -20.29 12.93 5.74
C LYS A 318 -20.74 14.20 5.01
N LEU A 319 -22.06 14.40 4.94
CA LEU A 319 -22.63 15.61 4.34
C LEU A 319 -22.16 16.90 5.02
N SER A 320 -21.94 16.89 6.35
CA SER A 320 -21.41 18.04 7.07
C SER A 320 -20.00 18.40 6.58
N PHE A 321 -19.11 17.42 6.46
CA PHE A 321 -17.78 17.62 5.92
C PHE A 321 -17.83 18.14 4.48
N LEU A 322 -18.66 17.56 3.61
CA LEU A 322 -18.79 18.01 2.22
C LEU A 322 -19.24 19.47 2.10
N LYS A 323 -20.08 19.95 3.03
CA LYS A 323 -20.49 21.38 3.08
C LYS A 323 -19.31 22.27 3.46
N GLU A 324 -18.48 21.83 4.41
CA GLU A 324 -17.28 22.55 4.82
C GLU A 324 -16.22 22.56 3.72
N GLU A 325 -15.95 21.40 3.11
CA GLU A 325 -15.04 21.26 1.97
C GLU A 325 -15.43 22.18 0.82
N ARG A 326 -16.71 22.18 0.44
CA ARG A 326 -17.24 23.08 -0.60
C ARG A 326 -16.98 24.55 -0.26
N ARG A 327 -17.23 24.95 0.99
CA ARG A 327 -17.00 26.33 1.44
C ARG A 327 -15.53 26.72 1.34
N GLU A 328 -14.60 25.86 1.77
CA GLU A 328 -13.17 26.15 1.72
C GLU A 328 -12.65 26.24 0.28
N LEU A 329 -13.12 25.35 -0.60
CA LEU A 329 -12.81 25.39 -2.03
C LEU A 329 -13.36 26.67 -2.68
N GLU A 330 -14.63 27.02 -2.45
CA GLU A 330 -15.27 28.21 -3.05
C GLU A 330 -14.69 29.52 -2.52
N LYS A 331 -14.31 29.59 -1.23
CA LYS A 331 -13.87 30.83 -0.59
C LYS A 331 -12.36 31.06 -0.64
N TYR A 332 -11.57 29.99 -0.54
CA TYR A 332 -10.11 30.09 -0.39
C TYR A 332 -9.33 29.29 -1.43
N ASN A 333 -10.01 28.58 -2.33
CA ASN A 333 -9.37 27.67 -3.29
C ASN A 333 -8.45 26.65 -2.59
N SER A 334 -8.87 26.19 -1.41
CA SER A 334 -8.13 25.24 -0.58
C SER A 334 -9.02 24.08 -0.20
N SER A 335 -8.47 22.86 -0.21
CA SER A 335 -9.16 21.67 0.26
C SER A 335 -8.94 21.49 1.77
N ARG A 336 -9.93 20.93 2.46
CA ARG A 336 -9.78 20.35 3.79
C ARG A 336 -9.39 18.88 3.73
N MET A 337 -9.47 18.22 2.58
CA MET A 337 -8.81 16.92 2.42
C MET A 337 -7.31 17.12 2.62
N TYR A 338 -6.67 16.24 3.38
CA TYR A 338 -5.24 16.36 3.59
C TYR A 338 -4.48 16.01 2.29
N GLU A 339 -4.66 14.79 1.77
CA GLU A 339 -4.09 14.45 0.45
C GLU A 339 -4.83 13.34 -0.32
N VAL A 340 -5.19 12.21 0.33
CA VAL A 340 -5.75 11.05 -0.37
C VAL A 340 -7.27 11.15 -0.34
N SER A 341 -7.87 11.38 -1.50
CA SER A 341 -9.32 11.52 -1.62
C SER A 341 -10.03 10.19 -1.91
N THR A 342 -9.36 9.24 -2.56
CA THR A 342 -9.95 7.96 -2.98
C THR A 342 -8.93 6.81 -2.93
N TRP A 343 -9.45 5.58 -2.75
CA TRP A 343 -8.71 4.33 -2.86
C TRP A 343 -9.70 3.19 -3.11
N SER A 344 -9.24 2.11 -3.74
CA SER A 344 -9.92 0.82 -3.78
C SER A 344 -8.92 -0.20 -4.29
N LEU A 345 -8.55 -1.21 -3.49
CA LEU A 345 -7.54 -2.18 -3.91
C LEU A 345 -7.96 -2.95 -5.17
N PRO A 346 -9.22 -3.39 -5.34
CA PRO A 346 -9.62 -4.05 -6.58
C PRO A 346 -9.45 -3.18 -7.82
N LEU A 347 -9.74 -1.86 -7.72
CA LEU A 347 -9.50 -0.93 -8.83
C LEU A 347 -8.01 -0.69 -9.07
N ALA A 348 -7.22 -0.54 -8.01
CA ALA A 348 -5.78 -0.30 -8.11
C ALA A 348 -5.05 -1.48 -8.80
N TYR A 349 -5.54 -2.70 -8.60
CA TYR A 349 -5.02 -3.91 -9.24
C TYR A 349 -5.77 -4.27 -10.54
N ASP A 350 -6.75 -3.48 -10.98
CA ASP A 350 -7.60 -3.79 -12.15
C ASP A 350 -8.16 -5.24 -12.10
N VAL A 351 -8.72 -5.62 -10.95
CA VAL A 351 -9.33 -6.94 -10.71
C VAL A 351 -10.85 -6.83 -10.78
N GLU A 352 -11.48 -7.72 -11.54
CA GLU A 352 -12.93 -7.82 -11.61
C GLU A 352 -13.50 -8.18 -10.22
N ALA A 353 -14.26 -7.25 -9.65
CA ALA A 353 -14.72 -7.33 -8.27
C ALA A 353 -16.23 -7.22 -8.16
N TYR A 354 -16.79 -8.07 -7.30
CA TYR A 354 -18.20 -8.09 -6.98
C TYR A 354 -18.42 -8.08 -5.47
N SER A 355 -19.58 -7.60 -5.05
CA SER A 355 -20.04 -7.73 -3.67
C SER A 355 -21.43 -8.36 -3.62
N THR A 356 -21.75 -9.06 -2.53
CA THR A 356 -23.08 -9.61 -2.28
C THR A 356 -23.43 -9.57 -0.80
N THR A 357 -24.71 -9.38 -0.51
CA THR A 357 -25.34 -9.63 0.80
C THR A 357 -26.33 -10.79 0.74
N SER A 358 -26.48 -11.42 -0.44
CA SER A 358 -27.34 -12.58 -0.63
C SER A 358 -26.69 -13.82 -0.01
N ARG A 359 -27.49 -14.70 0.57
CA ARG A 359 -27.00 -16.00 1.05
C ARG A 359 -26.69 -16.90 -0.14
N PHE A 360 -25.56 -17.58 -0.09
CA PHE A 360 -25.16 -18.61 -1.05
C PHE A 360 -24.41 -19.74 -0.33
N LYS A 361 -24.28 -20.89 -1.00
CA LYS A 361 -23.42 -21.99 -0.57
C LYS A 361 -22.33 -22.19 -1.61
N ALA A 362 -21.10 -22.29 -1.15
CA ALA A 362 -19.95 -22.66 -1.97
C ALA A 362 -19.03 -23.53 -1.11
N ALA A 363 -18.57 -24.66 -1.65
CA ALA A 363 -17.45 -25.37 -1.04
C ALA A 363 -16.17 -24.54 -1.21
N THR A 364 -15.40 -24.36 -0.14
CA THR A 364 -14.20 -23.50 -0.14
C THR A 364 -13.04 -24.11 0.62
N THR A 365 -11.85 -23.57 0.36
CA THR A 365 -10.62 -23.82 1.11
C THR A 365 -9.95 -22.49 1.50
N PRO A 366 -9.34 -22.38 2.69
CA PRO A 366 -8.61 -21.17 3.08
C PRO A 366 -7.40 -20.92 2.19
N VAL A 367 -7.09 -19.64 1.93
CA VAL A 367 -5.94 -19.20 1.14
C VAL A 367 -4.92 -18.54 2.06
N SER A 368 -3.71 -19.08 2.10
CA SER A 368 -2.54 -18.44 2.75
C SER A 368 -1.52 -17.89 1.77
N LYS A 369 -1.57 -18.35 0.51
CA LYS A 369 -0.76 -17.87 -0.61
C LYS A 369 -1.42 -18.32 -1.90
N VAL A 370 -1.42 -17.47 -2.93
CA VAL A 370 -1.84 -17.89 -4.27
C VAL A 370 -0.66 -18.53 -5.00
N THR A 371 -0.86 -19.69 -5.61
CA THR A 371 0.15 -20.35 -6.45
C THR A 371 -0.11 -19.98 -7.90
N VAL A 372 0.90 -19.41 -8.55
CA VAL A 372 0.87 -19.14 -10.00
C VAL A 372 1.16 -20.44 -10.73
N SER A 373 0.39 -20.73 -11.78
CA SER A 373 0.63 -21.90 -12.62
C SER A 373 1.93 -21.72 -13.43
N GLY A 374 2.66 -22.81 -13.62
CA GLY A 374 3.80 -22.82 -14.52
C GLY A 374 3.31 -22.76 -15.97
N GLY A 375 3.88 -21.85 -16.76
CA GLY A 375 3.62 -21.77 -18.19
C GLY A 375 4.37 -22.86 -18.94
N LYS A 376 3.91 -23.19 -20.14
CA LYS A 376 4.49 -24.27 -20.95
C LYS A 376 4.76 -23.83 -22.38
N LEU A 377 5.78 -24.43 -22.98
CA LEU A 377 5.98 -24.37 -24.41
C LEU A 377 5.19 -25.51 -25.09
N HIS A 378 4.20 -25.13 -25.88
CA HIS A 378 3.42 -26.05 -26.71
C HIS A 378 4.00 -26.12 -28.11
N ASN A 379 4.02 -27.32 -28.71
CA ASN A 379 4.51 -27.54 -30.07
C ASN A 379 5.95 -27.02 -30.31
N PRO A 380 6.96 -27.56 -29.60
CA PRO A 380 8.36 -27.10 -29.74
C PRO A 380 8.94 -27.29 -31.14
N GLU A 381 8.39 -28.23 -31.92
CA GLU A 381 8.82 -28.54 -33.29
C GLU A 381 8.23 -27.59 -34.35
N ALA A 382 7.45 -26.59 -33.94
CA ALA A 382 6.82 -25.61 -34.80
C ALA A 382 7.77 -24.99 -35.85
N THR A 383 7.38 -25.01 -37.12
CA THR A 383 8.27 -24.64 -38.23
C THR A 383 8.30 -23.13 -38.52
N VAL A 384 7.25 -22.38 -38.18
CA VAL A 384 7.14 -20.95 -38.49
C VAL A 384 7.62 -20.07 -37.33
N GLY A 385 7.18 -20.36 -36.11
CA GLY A 385 7.58 -19.61 -34.93
C GLY A 385 6.71 -19.88 -33.72
N PHE A 386 6.70 -18.94 -32.78
CA PHE A 386 6.05 -19.05 -31.49
C PHE A 386 5.24 -17.80 -31.18
N VAL A 387 4.04 -17.97 -30.65
CA VAL A 387 3.12 -16.88 -30.30
C VAL A 387 2.86 -16.91 -28.80
N ILE A 388 2.85 -15.72 -28.20
CA ILE A 388 2.54 -15.48 -26.79
C ILE A 388 1.38 -14.48 -26.76
N ASP A 389 0.26 -14.84 -26.14
CA ASP A 389 -0.89 -13.95 -26.02
C ASP A 389 -0.60 -12.81 -25.03
N MET A 390 -1.38 -11.73 -25.12
CA MET A 390 -1.29 -10.61 -24.18
C MET A 390 -1.99 -10.98 -22.85
N VAL A 391 -1.21 -11.09 -21.77
CA VAL A 391 -1.63 -11.47 -20.42
C VAL A 391 -0.97 -10.53 -19.40
N GLY A 392 -1.41 -9.26 -19.41
CA GLY A 392 -1.04 -8.26 -18.40
C GLY A 392 0.47 -8.17 -18.10
N GLU A 393 0.81 -8.20 -16.82
CA GLU A 393 2.18 -8.11 -16.29
C GLU A 393 3.08 -9.23 -16.81
N LYS A 394 2.55 -10.45 -16.96
CA LYS A 394 3.32 -11.61 -17.44
C LYS A 394 3.91 -11.35 -18.84
N THR A 395 3.17 -10.69 -19.73
CA THR A 395 3.69 -10.38 -21.08
C THR A 395 4.85 -9.40 -21.04
N TYR A 396 4.81 -8.38 -20.18
CA TYR A 396 5.92 -7.44 -20.03
C TYR A 396 7.16 -8.09 -19.43
N GLN A 397 7.00 -8.94 -18.40
CA GLN A 397 8.10 -9.72 -17.83
C GLN A 397 8.70 -10.68 -18.87
N MET A 398 7.88 -11.34 -19.68
CA MET A 398 8.34 -12.19 -20.77
C MET A 398 9.14 -11.38 -21.80
N LEU A 399 8.62 -10.21 -22.20
CA LEU A 399 9.27 -9.35 -23.18
C LEU A 399 10.65 -8.85 -22.72
N THR A 400 10.79 -8.46 -21.45
CA THR A 400 12.10 -8.01 -20.92
C THR A 400 13.12 -9.13 -20.94
N ARG A 401 12.74 -10.35 -20.52
CA ARG A 401 13.61 -11.53 -20.56
C ARG A 401 13.98 -11.95 -21.98
N LEU A 402 13.05 -11.84 -22.94
CA LEU A 402 13.34 -12.09 -24.36
C LEU A 402 14.41 -11.11 -24.89
N PHE A 403 14.31 -9.82 -24.55
CA PHE A 403 15.31 -8.83 -24.93
C PHE A 403 16.67 -8.99 -24.23
N GLU A 404 16.70 -9.55 -23.03
CA GLU A 404 17.96 -9.93 -22.37
C GLU A 404 18.63 -11.11 -23.06
N LYS A 405 17.85 -12.03 -23.64
CA LYS A 405 18.35 -13.18 -24.42
C LYS A 405 18.54 -12.88 -25.90
N GLU A 406 18.47 -11.60 -26.29
CA GLU A 406 18.65 -11.13 -27.67
C GLU A 406 17.68 -11.80 -28.67
N VAL A 407 16.49 -12.20 -28.21
CA VAL A 407 15.46 -12.79 -29.06
C VAL A 407 14.80 -11.69 -29.89
N ILE A 408 14.63 -11.95 -31.18
CA ILE A 408 13.92 -11.08 -32.12
C ILE A 408 12.42 -11.29 -31.95
N VAL A 409 11.74 -10.27 -31.45
CA VAL A 409 10.30 -10.30 -31.12
C VAL A 409 9.53 -9.33 -32.01
N HIS A 410 8.39 -9.76 -32.52
CA HIS A 410 7.41 -8.90 -33.19
C HIS A 410 6.15 -8.80 -32.32
N ALA A 411 5.39 -7.71 -32.43
CA ALA A 411 4.06 -7.59 -31.82
C ALA A 411 2.98 -7.45 -32.88
N ALA A 412 1.85 -8.13 -32.68
CA ALA A 412 0.69 -7.99 -33.54
C ALA A 412 -0.04 -6.67 -33.27
N GLU A 413 -0.26 -5.84 -34.27
CA GLU A 413 -1.06 -4.61 -34.12
C GLU A 413 -2.56 -4.89 -33.93
N LYS A 414 -3.04 -6.04 -34.44
CA LYS A 414 -4.46 -6.39 -34.49
C LYS A 414 -4.66 -7.83 -34.04
N PRO A 415 -5.85 -8.19 -33.51
CA PRO A 415 -6.19 -9.57 -33.20
C PRO A 415 -6.08 -10.47 -34.44
N PHE A 416 -5.74 -11.74 -34.21
CA PHE A 416 -5.65 -12.76 -35.27
C PHE A 416 -5.94 -14.16 -34.72
N THR A 417 -6.31 -15.07 -35.61
CA THR A 417 -6.55 -16.48 -35.30
C THR A 417 -5.60 -17.33 -36.13
N VAL A 418 -4.81 -18.20 -35.49
CA VAL A 418 -3.92 -19.14 -36.18
C VAL A 418 -4.01 -20.50 -35.50
N GLU A 419 -4.06 -21.57 -36.28
CA GLU A 419 -4.18 -22.96 -35.79
C GLU A 419 -5.31 -23.16 -34.75
N GLY A 420 -6.43 -22.45 -34.93
CA GLY A 420 -7.62 -22.56 -34.08
C GLY A 420 -7.53 -21.80 -32.74
N ARG A 421 -6.49 -20.98 -32.52
CA ARG A 421 -6.34 -20.13 -31.34
C ARG A 421 -6.43 -18.65 -31.69
N ASP A 422 -7.18 -17.92 -30.87
CA ASP A 422 -7.33 -16.47 -30.98
C ASP A 422 -6.27 -15.78 -30.12
N TYR A 423 -5.68 -14.71 -30.67
CA TYR A 423 -4.70 -13.87 -30.00
C TYR A 423 -5.12 -12.40 -30.08
N ALA A 424 -4.91 -11.67 -29.00
CA ALA A 424 -5.23 -10.24 -28.95
C ALA A 424 -4.20 -9.39 -29.72
N GLY A 425 -4.56 -8.13 -30.00
CA GLY A 425 -3.55 -7.13 -30.36
C GLY A 425 -2.55 -6.97 -29.20
N GLY A 426 -1.28 -6.81 -29.52
CA GLY A 426 -0.17 -6.82 -28.56
C GLY A 426 0.46 -8.21 -28.35
N ALA A 427 -0.14 -9.30 -28.86
CA ALA A 427 0.46 -10.62 -28.80
C ALA A 427 1.86 -10.64 -29.44
N LEU A 428 2.80 -11.33 -28.79
CA LEU A 428 4.19 -11.42 -29.23
C LEU A 428 4.34 -12.58 -30.22
N PHE A 429 5.02 -12.33 -31.33
CA PHE A 429 5.39 -13.33 -32.32
C PHE A 429 6.92 -13.41 -32.46
N ILE A 430 7.45 -14.58 -32.15
CA ILE A 430 8.86 -14.90 -32.26
C ILE A 430 9.03 -15.85 -33.45
N ARG A 431 9.60 -15.34 -34.54
CA ARG A 431 9.90 -16.15 -35.73
C ARG A 431 10.99 -17.16 -35.41
N ARG A 432 10.86 -18.40 -35.89
CA ARG A 432 11.95 -19.38 -35.80
C ARG A 432 13.13 -18.93 -36.66
N ARG A 433 12.86 -18.42 -37.86
CA ARG A 433 13.86 -17.79 -38.73
C ARG A 433 14.41 -16.51 -38.08
N GLY A 434 15.73 -16.40 -38.03
CA GLY A 434 16.46 -15.22 -37.56
C GLY A 434 16.84 -15.26 -36.07
N ASN A 435 16.27 -16.20 -35.31
CA ASN A 435 16.67 -16.48 -33.93
C ASN A 435 17.62 -17.70 -33.88
N ALA A 436 18.41 -17.80 -32.81
CA ALA A 436 19.38 -18.88 -32.62
C ALA A 436 18.71 -20.25 -32.43
N ASP A 437 19.45 -21.33 -32.72
CA ASP A 437 18.97 -22.72 -32.56
C ASP A 437 18.56 -23.06 -31.12
N SER A 438 19.10 -22.34 -30.13
CA SER A 438 18.73 -22.46 -28.72
C SER A 438 17.35 -21.91 -28.37
N LEU A 439 16.63 -21.27 -29.32
CA LEU A 439 15.37 -20.56 -29.08
C LEU A 439 14.35 -21.41 -28.31
N VAL A 440 14.14 -22.66 -28.72
CA VAL A 440 13.17 -23.57 -28.09
C VAL A 440 13.49 -23.76 -26.60
N SER A 441 14.76 -24.00 -26.28
CA SER A 441 15.21 -24.16 -24.88
C SER A 441 15.06 -22.88 -24.07
N VAL A 442 15.25 -21.71 -24.69
CA VAL A 442 15.07 -20.40 -24.04
C VAL A 442 13.58 -20.18 -23.76
N LEU A 443 12.71 -20.35 -24.75
CA LEU A 443 11.28 -20.16 -24.61
C LEU A 443 10.66 -21.12 -23.58
N SER A 444 11.09 -22.39 -23.55
CA SER A 444 10.60 -23.35 -22.56
C SER A 444 10.93 -22.92 -21.13
N ARG A 445 12.18 -22.51 -20.88
CA ARG A 445 12.58 -22.02 -19.55
C ARG A 445 11.84 -20.75 -19.15
N LEU A 446 11.72 -19.79 -20.07
CA LEU A 446 11.04 -18.52 -19.79
C LEU A 446 9.53 -18.71 -19.58
N ALA A 447 8.89 -19.64 -20.30
CA ALA A 447 7.48 -19.99 -20.10
C ALA A 447 7.24 -20.48 -18.65
N GLU A 448 8.12 -21.35 -18.15
CA GLU A 448 8.06 -21.86 -16.78
C GLU A 448 8.38 -20.78 -15.74
N GLU A 449 9.43 -19.97 -15.97
CA GLU A 449 9.86 -18.91 -15.05
C GLU A 449 8.81 -17.81 -14.89
N VAL A 450 8.23 -17.35 -16.00
CA VAL A 450 7.25 -16.25 -16.03
C VAL A 450 5.82 -16.75 -15.74
N GLY A 451 5.56 -18.04 -15.96
CA GLY A 451 4.22 -18.60 -15.80
C GLY A 451 3.29 -18.26 -16.97
N ILE A 452 3.82 -18.14 -18.20
CA ILE A 452 3.04 -17.80 -19.41
C ILE A 452 3.22 -18.88 -20.48
N ASP A 453 2.10 -19.31 -21.08
CA ASP A 453 2.16 -20.28 -22.17
C ASP A 453 2.69 -19.68 -23.46
N VAL A 454 3.50 -20.46 -24.15
CA VAL A 454 4.08 -20.14 -25.45
C VAL A 454 3.60 -21.19 -26.44
N TYR A 455 3.03 -20.76 -27.56
CA TYR A 455 2.43 -21.65 -28.55
C TYR A 455 3.22 -21.64 -29.86
N GLY A 456 3.86 -22.76 -30.18
CA GLY A 456 4.48 -22.99 -31.47
C GLY A 456 3.44 -23.14 -32.58
N VAL A 457 3.65 -22.42 -33.68
CA VAL A 457 2.81 -22.43 -34.88
C VAL A 457 3.63 -22.88 -36.10
N SER A 458 3.04 -23.75 -36.91
CA SER A 458 3.65 -24.36 -38.10
C SER A 458 3.16 -23.75 -39.41
N THR A 459 2.23 -22.79 -39.35
CA THR A 459 1.77 -22.01 -40.50
C THR A 459 1.80 -20.51 -40.22
N GLY A 460 2.12 -19.72 -41.25
CA GLY A 460 1.99 -18.26 -41.22
C GLY A 460 0.59 -17.77 -41.65
N ALA A 461 -0.27 -18.69 -42.10
CA ALA A 461 -1.61 -18.39 -42.58
C ALA A 461 -2.60 -18.35 -41.42
N SER A 462 -3.08 -17.15 -41.11
CA SER A 462 -4.15 -16.95 -40.14
C SER A 462 -5.50 -17.29 -40.76
N THR A 463 -6.40 -17.90 -39.99
CA THR A 463 -7.78 -18.17 -40.42
C THR A 463 -8.67 -16.94 -40.29
N LYS A 464 -8.30 -16.00 -39.39
CA LYS A 464 -8.91 -14.67 -39.24
C LYS A 464 -7.85 -13.64 -38.88
N GLY A 465 -8.07 -12.38 -39.26
CA GLY A 465 -7.15 -11.28 -38.95
C GLY A 465 -5.86 -11.32 -39.77
N SER A 466 -4.79 -10.76 -39.22
CA SER A 466 -3.51 -10.62 -39.93
C SER A 466 -2.74 -11.93 -40.02
N TYR A 467 -2.13 -12.20 -41.18
CA TYR A 467 -1.19 -13.31 -41.36
C TYR A 467 0.12 -12.99 -40.63
N LEU A 468 0.80 -13.99 -40.08
CA LEU A 468 1.99 -13.79 -39.21
C LEU A 468 3.20 -13.18 -39.93
N GLY A 469 3.23 -13.30 -41.27
CA GLY A 469 4.24 -12.65 -42.12
C GLY A 469 3.91 -11.22 -42.54
N ALA A 470 2.72 -10.71 -42.19
CA ALA A 470 2.27 -9.39 -42.64
C ALA A 470 3.03 -8.25 -41.93
N PRO A 471 3.11 -7.06 -42.56
CA PRO A 471 3.70 -5.86 -41.93
C PRO A 471 3.01 -5.42 -40.62
N THR A 472 1.78 -5.89 -40.37
CA THR A 472 1.06 -5.65 -39.11
C THR A 472 1.66 -6.38 -37.89
N PHE A 473 2.68 -7.22 -38.10
CA PHE A 473 3.56 -7.72 -37.04
C PHE A 473 4.81 -6.84 -36.98
N GLN A 474 4.79 -5.85 -36.09
CA GLN A 474 5.84 -4.87 -35.96
C GLN A 474 7.04 -5.44 -35.22
N LEU A 475 8.24 -5.26 -35.76
CA LEU A 475 9.47 -5.61 -35.07
C LEU A 475 9.65 -4.72 -33.84
N LEU A 476 9.79 -5.33 -32.67
CA LEU A 476 10.06 -4.59 -31.44
C LEU A 476 11.55 -4.33 -31.30
N THR A 477 11.88 -3.11 -30.86
CA THR A 477 13.26 -2.72 -30.55
C THR A 477 13.43 -2.69 -29.03
N LYS A 478 14.54 -3.24 -28.53
CA LYS A 478 14.89 -3.17 -27.11
C LYS A 478 15.02 -1.69 -26.69
N PRO A 479 14.16 -1.17 -25.79
CA PRO A 479 14.26 0.23 -25.38
C PRO A 479 15.53 0.50 -24.58
N LYS A 480 16.06 1.72 -24.69
CA LYS A 480 17.06 2.25 -23.75
C LYS A 480 16.37 3.31 -22.92
N VAL A 481 16.29 3.08 -21.61
CA VAL A 481 15.49 3.91 -20.71
C VAL A 481 16.40 4.83 -19.91
N ALA A 482 16.11 6.13 -19.95
CA ALA A 482 16.65 7.12 -19.03
C ALA A 482 15.52 7.60 -18.12
N LEU A 483 15.71 7.49 -16.81
CA LEU A 483 14.83 8.03 -15.79
C LEU A 483 15.48 9.32 -15.27
N ILE A 484 14.74 10.43 -15.30
CA ILE A 484 15.27 11.74 -14.89
C ILE A 484 14.93 11.95 -13.43
N SER A 485 15.95 12.32 -12.65
CA SER A 485 15.89 12.51 -11.20
C SER A 485 16.50 13.87 -10.81
N GLY A 486 16.03 14.48 -9.71
CA GLY A 486 16.59 15.75 -9.23
C GLY A 486 15.59 16.72 -8.59
N ASP A 487 16.12 17.85 -8.10
CA ASP A 487 15.35 18.96 -7.54
C ASP A 487 14.23 19.41 -8.50
N GLY A 488 13.04 19.65 -7.95
CA GLY A 488 11.86 20.05 -8.70
C GLY A 488 11.01 18.88 -9.22
N LEU A 489 11.50 17.64 -9.12
CA LEU A 489 10.72 16.44 -9.42
C LEU A 489 10.14 15.82 -8.14
N SER A 490 8.95 15.26 -8.25
CA SER A 490 8.32 14.47 -7.20
C SER A 490 9.17 13.23 -6.92
N PHE A 491 9.68 13.10 -5.69
CA PHE A 491 10.51 11.96 -5.31
C PHE A 491 9.71 10.64 -5.35
N THR A 492 8.41 10.68 -5.06
CA THR A 492 7.53 9.49 -5.13
C THR A 492 7.28 9.06 -6.56
N ASP A 493 7.19 10.00 -7.51
CA ASP A 493 6.98 9.67 -8.92
C ASP A 493 8.24 9.01 -9.49
N VAL A 494 9.41 9.62 -9.26
CA VAL A 494 10.71 9.05 -9.63
C VAL A 494 10.90 7.69 -8.97
N GLY A 495 10.58 7.58 -7.68
CA GLY A 495 10.68 6.35 -6.90
C GLY A 495 9.83 5.20 -7.44
N SER A 496 8.56 5.47 -7.73
CA SER A 496 7.64 4.47 -8.28
C SER A 496 8.06 3.95 -9.65
N LEU A 497 8.55 4.84 -10.53
CA LEU A 497 9.09 4.46 -11.84
C LEU A 497 10.39 3.68 -11.72
N TRP A 498 11.28 4.12 -10.81
CA TRP A 498 12.53 3.41 -10.55
C TRP A 498 12.27 2.00 -10.05
N PHE A 499 11.35 1.84 -9.09
CA PHE A 499 10.94 0.54 -8.56
C PHE A 499 10.32 -0.35 -9.64
N LEU A 500 9.46 0.19 -10.49
CA LEU A 500 8.88 -0.55 -11.61
C LEU A 500 9.98 -1.09 -12.56
N LEU A 501 10.94 -0.24 -12.94
CA LEU A 501 11.99 -0.64 -13.86
C LEU A 501 12.97 -1.63 -13.21
N ASP A 502 13.47 -1.31 -12.02
CA ASP A 502 14.51 -2.07 -11.33
C ASP A 502 13.98 -3.35 -10.70
N LYS A 503 12.90 -3.25 -9.90
CA LYS A 503 12.41 -4.36 -9.08
C LYS A 503 11.43 -5.25 -9.82
N GLU A 504 10.45 -4.64 -10.47
CA GLU A 504 9.31 -5.35 -11.06
C GLU A 504 9.67 -5.93 -12.44
N LEU A 505 10.20 -5.09 -13.33
CA LEU A 505 10.58 -5.50 -14.68
C LEU A 505 12.01 -6.06 -14.76
N LYS A 506 12.86 -5.71 -13.78
CA LYS A 506 14.31 -5.99 -13.78
C LYS A 506 14.96 -5.55 -15.08
N TYR A 507 14.65 -4.32 -15.50
CA TYR A 507 15.04 -3.77 -16.78
C TYR A 507 16.21 -2.78 -16.63
N PRO A 508 17.28 -2.91 -17.43
CA PRO A 508 18.37 -1.94 -17.42
C PRO A 508 17.90 -0.52 -17.77
N HIS A 509 18.28 0.44 -16.94
CA HIS A 509 17.96 1.86 -17.09
C HIS A 509 19.12 2.72 -16.58
N SER A 510 19.15 3.98 -16.97
CA SER A 510 20.02 5.01 -16.39
C SER A 510 19.16 5.96 -15.58
N LEU A 511 19.51 6.18 -14.31
CA LEU A 511 18.83 7.09 -13.38
C LEU A 511 19.58 8.42 -13.25
#